data_AF-A0A2V9AIY1-F1
#
_entry.id   AF-A0A2V9AIY1-F1
#
_cell.length_a   1.000
_cell.length_b   1.000
_cell.length_c   1.000
_cell.angle_alpha   90.00
_cell.angle_beta   90.00
_cell.angle_gamma   90.00
#
_symmetry.space_group_name_H-M   'P 1'
#
loop_
_entity.id
_entity.type
_entity.pdbx_description
1 polymer ?
#
loop_
_entity_poly.entity_id
_entity_poly.type
_entity_poly.pdbx_seq_one_letter_code
_entity_poly.pdbx_strand_id
1 'polypeptide(L)'
;MGKVIYGDSSEGKAWIDARCEELDEGHLKSLVHTLRSHIGQHKEARECIQYIWRNRRRMRYPQFEKQGFCTSTGVVESGCKIVVGTRLKRAGMHWTVKGANAIIALRCSKLSGRFQDFWERRSERKQVAA
;
A
#
# COMPACT_ATOMS: atom_id res chain seq x y z
N MET A 1 -3.45 16.20 -7.52
CA MET A 1 -3.18 17.60 -7.14
C MET A 1 -2.24 18.30 -8.10
N GLY A 2 -0.93 18.05 -8.10
CA GLY A 2 -0.01 18.83 -8.95
C GLY A 2 -0.33 18.78 -10.44
N LYS A 3 -0.72 17.61 -10.96
CA LYS A 3 -1.22 17.48 -12.35
C LYS A 3 -2.49 18.29 -12.64
N VAL A 4 -3.35 18.49 -11.64
CA VAL A 4 -4.60 19.26 -11.80
C VAL A 4 -4.32 20.76 -11.80
N ILE A 5 -3.32 21.21 -11.03
CA ILE A 5 -2.94 22.62 -10.91
C ILE A 5 -2.02 23.05 -12.07
N TYR A 6 -1.04 22.22 -12.43
CA TYR A 6 0.06 22.58 -13.34
C TYR A 6 0.12 21.75 -14.63
N GLY A 7 -0.81 20.81 -14.85
CA GLY A 7 -0.74 19.87 -15.97
C GLY A 7 0.48 18.94 -15.89
N ASP A 8 0.93 18.40 -17.02
CA ASP A 8 2.14 17.56 -17.12
C ASP A 8 3.43 18.39 -17.32
N SER A 9 3.46 19.63 -16.83
CA SER A 9 4.62 20.51 -16.89
C SER A 9 5.77 20.03 -15.99
N SER A 10 6.99 20.45 -16.30
CA SER A 10 8.17 20.24 -15.45
C SER A 10 8.02 20.91 -14.09
N GLU A 11 7.44 22.11 -14.05
CA GLU A 11 7.08 22.83 -12.83
C GLU A 11 6.12 22.01 -11.96
N GLY A 12 5.09 21.41 -12.57
CA GLY A 12 4.14 20.55 -11.87
C GLY A 12 4.80 19.33 -11.22
N LYS A 13 5.79 18.72 -11.87
CA LYS A 13 6.56 17.61 -11.29
C LYS A 13 7.38 18.06 -10.09
N ALA A 14 8.17 19.13 -10.24
CA ALA A 14 8.97 19.69 -9.14
C ALA A 14 8.09 20.10 -7.95
N TRP A 15 6.91 20.67 -8.23
CA TRP A 15 5.94 21.00 -7.19
C TRP A 15 5.42 19.75 -6.47
N ILE A 16 5.10 18.67 -7.19
CA ILE A 16 4.65 17.40 -6.58
C ILE A 16 5.75 16.82 -5.69
N ASP A 17 6.97 16.75 -6.20
CA ASP A 17 8.11 16.17 -5.49
C ASP A 17 8.34 16.90 -4.16
N ALA A 18 8.31 18.22 -4.16
CA ALA A 18 8.41 19.02 -2.94
C ALA A 18 7.27 18.78 -1.93
N ARG A 19 6.03 18.55 -2.40
CA ARG A 19 4.91 18.21 -1.49
C ARG A 19 4.99 16.78 -0.96
N CYS A 20 5.59 15.86 -1.73
CA CYS A 20 5.89 14.50 -1.28
C CYS A 20 6.97 14.51 -0.19
N GLU A 21 8.04 15.29 -0.39
CA GLU A 21 9.10 15.46 0.61
C GLU A 21 8.55 16.06 1.92
N GLU A 22 7.74 17.12 1.84
CA GLU A 22 7.04 17.66 3.02
C GLU A 22 6.17 16.63 3.74
N LEU A 23 5.54 15.71 2.99
CA LEU A 23 4.72 14.65 3.57
C LEU A 23 5.60 13.61 4.29
N ASP A 24 6.67 13.16 3.64
CA ASP A 24 7.59 12.14 4.15
C ASP A 24 8.36 12.63 5.39
N GLU A 25 8.76 13.91 5.39
CA GLU A 25 9.35 14.59 6.56
C GLU A 25 8.33 14.91 7.66
N GLY A 26 7.03 14.68 7.41
CA GLY A 26 5.96 14.93 8.37
C GLY A 26 5.60 16.40 8.56
N HIS A 27 6.02 17.28 7.63
CA HIS A 27 5.74 18.71 7.57
C HIS A 27 4.29 19.02 7.12
N LEU A 28 3.31 18.33 7.71
CA LEU A 28 1.88 18.43 7.35
C LEU A 28 1.33 19.86 7.42
N LYS A 29 1.84 20.69 8.34
CA LYS A 29 1.42 22.10 8.45
C LYS A 29 1.86 22.93 7.25
N SER A 30 3.11 22.75 6.79
CA SER A 30 3.64 23.42 5.60
C SER A 30 2.84 22.99 4.37
N LEU A 31 2.66 21.67 4.21
CA LEU A 31 1.86 21.10 3.13
C LEU A 31 0.44 21.66 3.07
N VAL A 32 -0.26 21.70 4.21
CA VAL A 32 -1.61 22.28 4.29
C VAL A 32 -1.60 23.78 4.01
N HIS A 33 -0.59 24.52 4.46
CA HIS A 33 -0.46 25.95 4.16
C HIS A 33 -0.32 26.19 2.64
N THR A 34 0.57 25.45 1.98
CA THR A 34 0.76 25.53 0.53
C THR A 34 -0.51 25.14 -0.23
N LEU A 35 -1.25 24.12 0.22
CA LEU A 35 -2.50 23.72 -0.44
C LEU A 35 -3.63 24.74 -0.25
N ARG A 36 -3.58 25.62 0.76
CA ARG A 36 -4.66 26.58 1.03
C ARG A 36 -4.84 27.61 -0.06
N SER A 37 -3.76 28.05 -0.71
CA SER A 37 -3.83 29.00 -1.84
C SER A 37 -4.66 28.46 -3.01
N HIS A 38 -4.78 27.14 -3.13
CA HIS A 38 -5.46 26.47 -4.23
C HIS A 38 -6.92 26.07 -3.93
N ILE A 39 -7.44 26.26 -2.71
CA ILE A 39 -8.79 25.83 -2.29
C ILE A 39 -9.91 26.54 -3.09
N GLY A 40 -9.67 27.78 -3.52
CA GLY A 40 -10.65 28.58 -4.27
C GLY A 40 -10.81 28.12 -5.72
N GLN A 41 -9.77 27.54 -6.31
CA GLN A 41 -9.72 27.17 -7.72
C GLN A 41 -9.89 25.66 -7.93
N HIS A 42 -9.47 24.83 -6.97
CA HIS A 42 -9.44 23.38 -7.10
C HIS A 42 -10.12 22.70 -5.91
N LYS A 43 -11.21 21.98 -6.18
CA LYS A 43 -11.93 21.19 -5.16
C LYS A 43 -11.02 20.14 -4.52
N GLU A 44 -10.14 19.56 -5.32
CA GLU A 44 -9.19 18.52 -4.93
C GLU A 44 -8.23 19.04 -3.84
N ALA A 45 -7.87 20.34 -3.85
CA ALA A 45 -7.03 20.93 -2.80
C ALA A 45 -7.75 20.89 -1.44
N ARG A 46 -9.05 21.21 -1.45
CA ARG A 46 -9.91 21.14 -0.25
C ARG A 46 -10.03 19.71 0.27
N GLU A 47 -10.30 18.76 -0.62
CA GLU A 47 -10.41 17.34 -0.28
C GLU A 47 -9.09 16.77 0.26
N CYS A 48 -7.96 17.15 -0.35
CA CYS A 48 -6.63 16.76 0.09
C CYS A 48 -6.33 17.25 1.52
N ILE A 49 -6.61 18.53 1.81
CA ILE A 49 -6.44 19.10 3.16
C ILE A 49 -7.32 18.36 4.18
N GLN A 50 -8.59 18.11 3.84
CA GLN A 50 -9.50 17.36 4.72
C GLN A 50 -8.98 15.94 4.98
N TYR A 51 -8.46 15.27 3.95
CA TYR A 51 -7.88 13.94 4.08
C TYR A 51 -6.65 13.93 4.99
N ILE A 52 -5.72 14.87 4.78
CA ILE A 52 -4.53 15.03 5.63
C ILE A 52 -4.95 15.24 7.08
N TRP A 53 -5.92 16.11 7.34
CA TRP A 53 -6.39 16.36 8.70
C TRP A 53 -7.08 15.20 9.38
N ARG A 54 -7.93 14.49 8.66
CA ARG A 54 -8.58 13.27 9.15
C ARG A 54 -7.57 12.18 9.47
N ASN A 55 -6.53 12.04 8.65
CA ASN A 55 -5.57 10.94 8.74
C ASN A 55 -4.23 11.30 9.39
N ARG A 56 -4.04 12.53 9.89
CA ARG A 56 -2.77 13.02 10.48
C ARG A 56 -2.11 12.08 11.49
N ARG A 57 -2.91 11.36 12.29
CA ARG A 57 -2.41 10.37 13.27
C ARG A 57 -1.76 9.14 12.61
N ARG A 58 -2.15 8.82 11.38
CA ARG A 58 -1.63 7.72 10.55
C ARG A 58 -0.50 8.18 9.62
N MET A 59 -0.26 9.47 9.46
CA MET A 59 0.78 10.06 8.60
C MET A 59 2.03 10.44 9.40
N ARG A 60 2.46 9.57 10.33
CA ARG A 60 3.64 9.80 11.18
C ARG A 60 4.88 9.16 10.53
N TYR A 61 5.11 9.47 9.26
CA TYR A 61 6.16 8.81 8.46
C TYR A 61 7.56 8.92 9.07
N PRO A 62 8.01 10.05 9.63
CA PRO A 62 9.33 10.12 10.28
C PRO A 62 9.47 9.17 11.48
N GLN A 63 8.38 8.89 12.19
CA GLN A 63 8.41 7.94 13.31
C GLN A 63 8.48 6.50 12.81
N PHE A 64 7.76 6.19 11.73
CA PHE A 64 7.76 4.87 11.12
C PHE A 64 9.11 4.54 10.48
N GLU A 65 9.73 5.52 9.82
CA GLU A 65 11.06 5.38 9.26
C GLU A 65 12.11 5.09 10.34
N LYS A 66 12.09 5.86 11.46
CA LYS A 66 12.95 5.59 12.62
C LYS A 66 12.74 4.21 13.25
N GLN A 67 11.55 3.62 13.09
CA GLN A 67 11.23 2.27 13.56
C GLN A 67 11.58 1.18 12.52
N GLY A 68 12.10 1.56 11.35
CA GLY A 68 12.41 0.64 10.26
C GLY A 68 11.16 0.09 9.56
N PHE A 69 10.01 0.75 9.68
CA PHE A 69 8.79 0.32 9.02
C PHE A 69 8.77 0.76 7.56
N CYS A 70 8.27 -0.13 6.70
CA CYS A 70 8.02 0.20 5.30
C CYS A 70 6.81 1.14 5.20
N THR A 71 7.02 2.36 4.70
CA THR A 71 5.97 3.37 4.48
C THR A 71 5.37 3.30 3.08
N SER A 72 5.98 2.54 2.17
CA SER A 72 5.51 2.35 0.79
C SER A 72 4.52 1.19 0.67
N THR A 73 3.49 1.35 -0.16
CA THR A 73 2.54 0.28 -0.50
C THR A 73 3.11 -0.69 -1.54
N GLY A 74 4.18 -0.33 -2.25
CA GLY A 74 4.68 -1.07 -3.41
C GLY A 74 5.09 -2.51 -3.10
N VAL A 75 5.64 -2.77 -1.91
CA VAL A 75 5.99 -4.13 -1.47
C VAL A 75 4.73 -4.98 -1.29
N VAL A 76 3.70 -4.42 -0.67
CA VAL A 76 2.42 -5.10 -0.43
C VAL A 76 1.69 -5.35 -1.75
N GLU A 77 1.63 -4.35 -2.64
CA GLU A 77 1.00 -4.47 -3.96
C GLU A 77 1.71 -5.49 -4.84
N SER A 78 3.04 -5.47 -4.87
CA SER A 78 3.86 -6.46 -5.58
C SER A 78 3.63 -7.86 -5.00
N GLY A 79 3.57 -7.98 -3.68
CA GLY A 79 3.20 -9.20 -3.00
C GLY A 79 1.84 -9.72 -3.45
N CYS A 80 0.80 -8.89 -3.46
CA CYS A 80 -0.53 -9.24 -3.96
C CYS A 80 -0.50 -9.67 -5.42
N LYS A 81 0.25 -8.98 -6.28
CA LYS A 81 0.41 -9.33 -7.69
C LYS A 81 1.02 -10.72 -7.87
N ILE A 82 2.09 -11.03 -7.14
CA ILE A 82 2.86 -12.28 -7.25
C ILE A 82 2.18 -13.46 -6.53
N VAL A 83 1.68 -13.24 -5.32
CA VAL A 83 1.08 -14.30 -4.49
C VAL A 83 -0.32 -14.63 -5.01
N VAL A 84 -1.17 -13.61 -5.19
CA VAL A 84 -2.58 -13.76 -5.53
C VAL A 84 -2.78 -13.69 -7.04
N GLY A 85 -2.35 -12.58 -7.66
CA GLY A 85 -2.66 -12.24 -9.05
C GLY A 85 -2.25 -13.32 -10.05
N THR A 86 -1.02 -13.83 -9.95
CA THR A 86 -0.50 -14.83 -10.90
C THR A 86 -1.29 -16.14 -10.92
N ARG A 87 -2.05 -16.45 -9.86
CA ARG A 87 -2.77 -17.73 -9.77
C ARG A 87 -4.28 -17.58 -9.71
N LEU A 88 -4.82 -16.54 -9.09
CA LEU A 88 -6.27 -16.42 -8.91
C LEU A 88 -6.95 -15.54 -9.96
N LYS A 89 -6.20 -14.68 -10.68
CA LYS A 89 -6.76 -13.72 -11.65
C LYS A 89 -6.57 -14.12 -13.13
N ARG A 90 -6.33 -15.40 -13.43
CA ARG A 90 -6.14 -15.85 -14.82
C ARG A 90 -7.50 -16.20 -15.46
N ALA A 91 -7.54 -16.18 -16.79
CA ALA A 91 -8.74 -16.47 -17.56
C ALA A 91 -9.32 -17.86 -17.24
N GLY A 92 -10.65 -17.96 -17.19
CA GLY A 92 -11.39 -19.20 -16.95
C GLY A 92 -11.35 -19.72 -15.51
N MET A 93 -10.74 -19.00 -14.57
CA MET A 93 -10.59 -19.49 -13.21
C MET A 93 -11.79 -19.20 -12.33
N HIS A 94 -12.40 -20.26 -11.81
CA HIS A 94 -13.48 -20.21 -10.85
C HIS A 94 -13.01 -20.84 -9.54
N TRP A 95 -13.20 -20.13 -8.44
CA TRP A 95 -12.75 -20.57 -7.13
C TRP A 95 -13.89 -20.52 -6.15
N THR A 96 -14.00 -21.55 -5.32
CA THR A 96 -14.68 -21.41 -4.04
C THR A 96 -13.79 -20.61 -3.10
N VAL A 97 -14.38 -19.87 -2.14
CA VAL A 97 -13.61 -19.11 -1.14
C VAL A 97 -12.62 -20.04 -0.39
N LYS A 98 -13.08 -21.24 -0.03
CA LYS A 98 -12.24 -22.27 0.61
C LYS A 98 -11.05 -22.68 -0.28
N GLY A 99 -11.29 -22.92 -1.57
CA GLY A 99 -10.25 -23.30 -2.53
C GLY A 99 -9.23 -22.18 -2.77
N ALA A 100 -9.70 -20.94 -2.94
CA ALA A 100 -8.84 -19.77 -3.08
C ALA A 100 -7.92 -19.60 -1.85
N ASN A 101 -8.49 -19.68 -0.65
CA ASN A 101 -7.73 -19.56 0.60
C ASN A 101 -6.67 -20.65 0.74
N ALA A 102 -7.00 -21.91 0.40
CA ALA A 102 -6.04 -23.01 0.45
C ALA A 102 -4.86 -22.78 -0.50
N ILE A 103 -5.12 -22.32 -1.74
CA ILE A 103 -4.07 -22.03 -2.72
C ILE A 103 -3.24 -20.81 -2.32
N ILE A 104 -3.84 -19.76 -1.79
CA ILE A 104 -3.10 -18.59 -1.28
C ILE A 104 -2.16 -19.03 -0.16
N ALA A 105 -2.66 -19.78 0.83
CA ALA A 105 -1.83 -20.26 1.95
C ALA A 105 -0.64 -21.11 1.49
N LEU A 106 -0.87 -22.01 0.52
CA LEU A 106 0.17 -22.82 -0.09
C LEU A 106 1.23 -21.94 -0.79
N ARG A 107 0.79 -20.94 -1.57
CA ARG A 107 1.68 -20.01 -2.26
C ARG A 107 2.48 -19.13 -1.30
N CYS A 108 1.85 -18.61 -0.24
CA CYS A 108 2.54 -17.88 0.81
C CYS A 108 3.65 -18.72 1.44
N SER A 109 3.35 -19.99 1.76
CA SER A 109 4.33 -20.91 2.34
C SER A 109 5.52 -21.15 1.40
N LYS A 110 5.25 -21.35 0.10
CA LYS A 110 6.30 -21.52 -0.90
C LYS A 110 7.16 -20.27 -1.11
N LEU A 111 6.53 -19.11 -1.29
CA LEU A 111 7.24 -17.85 -1.60
C LEU A 111 7.99 -17.28 -0.39
N SER A 112 7.58 -17.61 0.83
CA SER A 112 8.29 -17.23 2.06
C SER A 112 9.37 -18.23 2.49
N GLY A 113 9.61 -19.30 1.72
CA GLY A 113 10.56 -20.36 2.07
C GLY A 113 10.09 -21.32 3.16
N ARG A 114 8.88 -21.15 3.70
CA ARG A 114 8.29 -21.93 4.81
C ARG A 114 7.49 -23.14 4.32
N PHE A 115 7.84 -23.68 3.16
CA PHE A 115 7.09 -24.77 2.56
C PHE A 115 7.22 -26.06 3.38
N GLN A 116 8.41 -26.34 3.91
CA GLN A 116 8.64 -27.52 4.75
C GLN A 116 7.85 -27.42 6.06
N ASP A 117 7.95 -26.30 6.78
CA ASP A 117 7.15 -26.07 8.00
C ASP A 117 5.64 -26.20 7.76
N PHE A 118 5.16 -25.82 6.56
CA PHE A 118 3.76 -26.01 6.18
C PHE A 118 3.42 -27.49 5.97
N TRP A 119 4.30 -28.24 5.33
CA TRP A 119 4.10 -29.66 5.07
C TRP A 119 4.15 -30.49 6.35
N GLU A 120 5.15 -30.28 7.19
CA GLU A 120 5.35 -30.97 8.48
C GLU A 120 4.12 -30.84 9.38
N ARG A 121 3.63 -29.61 9.60
CA ARG A 121 2.41 -29.36 10.39
C ARG A 121 1.17 -30.09 9.84
N ARG A 122 1.10 -30.31 8.53
CA ARG A 122 -0.03 -30.99 7.89
C ARG A 122 0.10 -32.50 7.99
N SER A 123 1.30 -33.06 7.89
CA SER A 123 1.54 -34.49 8.12
C SER A 123 1.26 -34.89 9.55
N GLU A 124 1.69 -34.10 10.53
CA GLU A 124 1.45 -34.37 11.96
C GLU A 124 -0.05 -34.41 12.28
N ARG A 125 -0.83 -33.45 11.76
CA ARG A 125 -2.30 -33.44 11.91
C ARG A 125 -2.99 -34.66 11.33
N LYS A 126 -2.44 -35.26 10.28
CA LYS A 126 -2.99 -36.51 9.70
C LYS A 126 -2.66 -37.72 10.57
N GLN A 127 -1.50 -37.72 11.24
CA GLN A 127 -1.10 -38.81 12.14
C GLN A 127 -1.88 -38.81 13.45
N VAL A 128 -2.24 -37.63 13.98
CA VAL A 128 -3.04 -37.53 15.22
C VAL A 128 -4.52 -37.87 15.01
N ALA A 129 -5.01 -37.80 13.77
CA ALA A 129 -6.40 -38.09 13.40
C ALA A 129 -6.61 -39.51 12.85
N ALA A 130 -5.55 -40.32 12.76
CA ALA A 130 -5.56 -41.71 12.32
C ALA A 130 -5.42 -42.64 13.53
#